data_AF-A0A960K0K5-F1
#
_entry.id   AF-A0A960K0K5-F1
#
_cell.length_a   1.000
_cell.length_b   1.000
_cell.length_c   1.000
_cell.angle_alpha   90.00
_cell.angle_beta   90.00
_cell.angle_gamma   90.00
#
_symmetry.space_group_name_H-M   'P 1'
#
loop_
_entity.id
_entity.type
_entity.pdbx_description
1 polymer ?
#
loop_
_entity_poly.entity_id
_entity_poly.type
_entity_poly.pdbx_seq_one_letter_code
_entity_poly.pdbx_strand_id
1 'polypeptide(L)'
;MRGSRAAFEPLEAFRPEREGYRLLPFRFLRWSPDEVFLVNEVGEHCFLSNRDFRQCVAGSLDPEEPAFRTLKVRHFLADGDPAVPIELLATKLRTKKAFLRGFTSLHIFVVTLRCDHSC
;
A
#
# COMPACT_ATOMS: atom_id res chain seq x y z
N MET A 1 19.58 -21.23 39.86
CA MET A 1 18.48 -20.62 39.10
C MET A 1 18.70 -20.93 37.61
N ARG A 2 18.06 -21.99 37.08
CA ARG A 2 18.08 -22.27 35.64
C ARG A 2 16.92 -21.50 35.01
N GLY A 3 17.24 -20.48 34.21
CA GLY A 3 16.25 -19.74 33.45
C GLY A 3 15.54 -20.69 32.48
N SER A 4 14.21 -20.73 32.57
CA SER A 4 13.36 -21.39 31.59
C SER A 4 13.64 -20.77 30.22
N ARG A 5 14.07 -21.57 29.24
CA ARG A 5 14.13 -21.14 27.84
C ARG A 5 12.69 -20.90 27.39
N ALA A 6 12.39 -19.72 26.87
CA ALA A 6 11.10 -19.48 26.21
C ALA A 6 10.92 -20.52 25.11
N ALA A 7 9.87 -21.35 25.23
CA ALA A 7 9.46 -22.25 24.17
C ALA A 7 8.76 -21.43 23.10
N PHE A 8 8.96 -21.77 21.82
CA PHE A 8 8.15 -21.20 20.76
C PHE A 8 6.70 -21.64 20.96
N GLU A 9 5.78 -20.69 20.83
CA GLU A 9 4.34 -20.97 20.80
C GLU A 9 3.99 -21.84 19.57
N PRO A 10 2.94 -22.68 19.65
CA PRO A 10 2.49 -23.48 18.53
C PRO A 10 1.88 -22.58 17.42
N LEU A 11 1.84 -23.06 16.18
CA LEU A 11 1.39 -22.28 15.00
C LEU A 11 0.00 -21.67 15.19
N GLU A 12 -0.86 -22.40 15.91
CA GLU A 12 -2.22 -22.05 16.25
C GLU A 12 -2.30 -20.74 17.03
N ALA A 13 -1.30 -20.44 17.88
CA ALA A 13 -1.23 -19.21 18.65
C ALA A 13 -0.96 -17.96 17.79
N PHE A 14 -0.40 -18.15 16.58
CA PHE A 14 -0.14 -17.08 15.62
C PHE A 14 -1.22 -16.97 14.54
N ARG A 15 -2.26 -17.81 14.58
CA ARG A 15 -3.37 -17.67 13.65
C ARG A 15 -4.19 -16.43 14.05
N PRO A 16 -4.35 -15.44 13.15
CA PRO A 16 -5.14 -14.27 13.46
C PRO A 16 -6.60 -14.67 13.70
N GLU A 17 -7.22 -14.10 14.72
CA GLU A 17 -8.68 -14.13 14.87
C GLU A 17 -9.29 -13.42 13.67
N ARG A 18 -10.11 -14.14 12.89
CA ARG A 18 -10.60 -13.67 11.59
C ARG A 18 -11.81 -12.75 11.75
N GLU A 19 -11.60 -11.55 12.26
CA GLU A 19 -12.64 -10.50 12.26
C GLU A 19 -12.64 -9.71 10.94
N GLY A 20 -12.93 -10.39 9.83
CA GLY A 20 -13.02 -9.78 8.50
C GLY A 20 -11.79 -8.93 8.12
N TYR A 21 -11.99 -7.90 7.31
CA TYR A 21 -10.96 -6.94 6.95
C TYR A 21 -11.54 -5.54 6.74
N ARG A 22 -10.68 -4.53 6.84
CA ARG A 22 -10.98 -3.13 6.55
C ARG A 22 -10.26 -2.68 5.30
N LEU A 23 -10.95 -1.95 4.44
CA LEU A 23 -10.34 -1.32 3.28
C LEU A 23 -9.44 -0.15 3.71
N LEU A 24 -8.26 -0.09 3.11
CA LEU A 24 -7.37 1.07 3.20
C LEU A 24 -7.65 2.03 2.04
N PRO A 25 -7.19 3.29 2.10
CA PRO A 25 -7.45 4.24 1.03
C PRO A 25 -6.83 3.81 -0.31
N PHE A 26 -7.66 3.70 -1.33
CA PHE A 26 -7.25 3.49 -2.72
C PHE A 26 -8.24 4.12 -3.70
N ARG A 27 -7.76 4.33 -4.93
CA ARG A 27 -8.57 4.72 -6.08
C ARG A 27 -8.71 3.55 -7.04
N PHE A 28 -9.76 3.54 -7.82
CA PHE A 28 -9.98 2.51 -8.83
C PHE A 28 -10.52 3.09 -10.13
N LEU A 29 -10.29 2.36 -11.23
CA LEU A 29 -10.77 2.64 -12.57
C LEU A 29 -11.23 1.31 -13.21
N ARG A 30 -12.35 1.33 -13.92
CA ARG A 30 -12.73 0.20 -14.80
C ARG A 30 -11.80 0.23 -16.01
N TRP A 31 -10.89 -0.74 -16.09
CA TRP A 31 -9.90 -0.79 -17.16
C TRP A 31 -10.47 -1.46 -18.41
N SER A 32 -11.21 -2.54 -18.22
CA SER A 32 -11.87 -3.31 -19.27
C SER A 32 -13.21 -3.85 -18.77
N PRO A 33 -14.02 -4.49 -19.63
CA PRO A 33 -15.25 -5.16 -19.20
C PRO A 33 -15.02 -6.21 -18.11
N ASP A 34 -13.81 -6.76 -17.97
CA ASP A 34 -13.48 -7.85 -17.04
C ASP A 34 -12.55 -7.43 -15.90
N GLU A 35 -11.85 -6.30 -16.03
CA GLU A 35 -10.80 -5.88 -15.10
C GLU A 35 -11.00 -4.49 -14.49
N VAL A 36 -10.61 -4.38 -13.23
CA VAL A 36 -10.56 -3.15 -12.46
C VAL A 36 -9.11 -2.87 -12.07
N PHE A 37 -8.63 -1.68 -12.41
CA PHE A 37 -7.33 -1.18 -12.00
C PHE A 37 -7.45 -0.44 -10.67
N LEU A 38 -6.61 -0.77 -9.70
CA LEU A 38 -6.58 -0.15 -8.38
C LEU A 38 -5.21 0.49 -8.14
N VAL A 39 -5.17 1.63 -7.45
CA VAL A 39 -3.95 2.32 -7.01
C VAL A 39 -4.13 2.84 -5.59
N ASN A 40 -3.20 2.55 -4.68
CA ASN A 40 -3.23 3.06 -3.31
C ASN A 40 -2.48 4.40 -3.15
N GLU A 41 -2.48 4.96 -1.94
CA GLU A 41 -1.85 6.27 -1.65
C GLU A 41 -0.31 6.28 -1.83
N VAL A 42 0.34 5.12 -1.78
CA VAL A 42 1.79 5.00 -2.02
C VAL A 42 2.13 4.62 -3.45
N GLY A 43 1.13 4.49 -4.33
CA GLY A 43 1.29 4.16 -5.75
C GLY A 43 1.57 2.69 -6.05
N GLU A 44 1.33 1.78 -5.09
CA GLU A 44 1.15 0.37 -5.42
C GLU A 44 -0.12 0.24 -6.26
N HIS A 45 -0.10 -0.67 -7.23
CA HIS A 45 -1.22 -0.88 -8.13
C HIS A 45 -1.50 -2.37 -8.32
N CYS A 46 -2.73 -2.73 -8.68
CA CYS A 46 -3.08 -4.09 -9.08
C CYS A 46 -4.29 -4.10 -10.03
N PHE A 47 -4.44 -5.21 -10.76
CA PHE A 47 -5.64 -5.52 -11.52
C PHE A 47 -6.43 -6.59 -10.78
N LEU A 48 -7.74 -6.41 -10.68
CA LEU A 48 -8.67 -7.39 -10.13
C LEU A 48 -9.73 -7.70 -11.16
N SER A 49 -10.24 -8.93 -11.14
CA SER A 49 -11.47 -9.24 -11.87
C SER A 49 -12.65 -8.44 -11.29
N ASN A 50 -13.71 -8.22 -12.07
CA ASN A 50 -14.92 -7.60 -11.53
C ASN A 50 -15.52 -8.36 -10.35
N ARG A 51 -15.39 -9.70 -10.35
CA ARG A 51 -15.86 -10.55 -9.26
C ARG A 51 -15.08 -10.22 -7.98
N ASP A 52 -13.75 -10.31 -8.03
CA ASP A 52 -12.90 -10.12 -6.86
C ASP A 52 -13.00 -8.68 -6.35
N PHE A 53 -13.10 -7.70 -7.25
CA PHE A 53 -13.33 -6.31 -6.86
C PHE A 53 -14.65 -6.12 -6.10
N ARG A 54 -15.75 -6.73 -6.59
CA ARG A 54 -17.04 -6.67 -5.89
C ARG A 54 -16.97 -7.35 -4.53
N GLN A 55 -16.36 -8.54 -4.44
CA GLN A 55 -16.17 -9.25 -3.18
C GLN A 55 -15.29 -8.45 -2.21
N CYS A 56 -14.21 -7.84 -2.72
CA CYS A 56 -13.32 -6.96 -1.97
C CYS A 56 -14.08 -5.79 -1.35
N VAL A 57 -14.84 -5.03 -2.13
CA VAL A 57 -15.60 -3.87 -1.64
C VAL A 57 -16.75 -4.29 -0.71
N ALA A 58 -17.33 -5.47 -0.91
CA ALA A 58 -18.40 -6.01 -0.08
C ALA A 58 -17.93 -6.60 1.26
N GLY A 59 -16.63 -6.68 1.51
CA GLY A 59 -16.10 -7.30 2.74
C GLY A 59 -16.14 -8.84 2.73
N SER A 60 -16.35 -9.46 1.58
CA SER A 60 -16.61 -10.90 1.44
C SER A 60 -15.54 -11.63 0.63
N LEU A 61 -14.36 -11.03 0.44
CA LEU A 61 -13.24 -11.68 -0.23
C LEU A 61 -12.61 -12.74 0.67
N ASP A 62 -12.40 -13.94 0.14
CA ASP A 62 -11.86 -15.06 0.91
C ASP A 62 -10.38 -14.82 1.25
N PRO A 63 -9.97 -14.86 2.53
CA PRO A 63 -8.57 -14.74 2.94
C PRO A 63 -7.60 -15.74 2.30
N GLU A 64 -8.10 -16.90 1.86
CA GLU A 64 -7.30 -17.92 1.19
C GLU A 64 -7.09 -17.64 -0.30
N GLU A 65 -7.90 -16.74 -0.90
CA GLU A 65 -7.77 -16.38 -2.30
C GLU A 65 -6.47 -15.56 -2.55
N PRO A 66 -5.78 -15.79 -3.69
CA PRO A 66 -4.59 -15.03 -4.05
C PRO A 66 -4.81 -13.52 -4.14
N ALA A 67 -6.04 -13.10 -4.51
CA ALA A 67 -6.43 -11.69 -4.59
C ALA A 67 -6.36 -11.03 -3.22
N PHE A 68 -6.85 -11.69 -2.17
CA PHE A 68 -6.80 -11.16 -0.80
C PHE A 68 -5.37 -10.94 -0.33
N ARG A 69 -4.50 -11.96 -0.52
CA ARG A 69 -3.08 -11.89 -0.13
C ARG A 69 -2.37 -10.76 -0.87
N THR A 70 -2.67 -10.58 -2.16
CA THR A 70 -2.13 -9.49 -2.97
C THR A 70 -2.55 -8.12 -2.44
N LEU A 71 -3.83 -7.96 -2.14
CA LEU A 71 -4.39 -6.71 -1.61
C LEU A 71 -3.85 -6.39 -0.21
N LYS A 72 -3.67 -7.39 0.64
CA LYS A 72 -3.06 -7.25 1.98
C LYS A 72 -1.60 -6.79 1.87
N VAL A 73 -0.76 -7.49 1.11
CA VAL A 73 0.67 -7.14 0.95
C VAL A 73 0.84 -5.74 0.36
N ARG A 74 -0.02 -5.37 -0.60
CA ARG A 74 0.00 -4.05 -1.24
C ARG A 74 -0.76 -2.97 -0.45
N HIS A 75 -1.23 -3.25 0.76
CA HIS A 75 -1.88 -2.27 1.64
C HIS A 75 -3.14 -1.64 1.00
N PHE A 76 -3.94 -2.45 0.32
CA PHE A 76 -5.31 -2.10 -0.10
C PHE A 76 -6.36 -2.48 0.94
N LEU A 77 -6.05 -3.48 1.78
CA LEU A 77 -6.87 -3.90 2.92
C LEU A 77 -5.97 -4.30 4.09
N ALA A 78 -6.58 -4.32 5.28
CA ALA A 78 -5.97 -4.77 6.53
C ALA A 78 -6.93 -5.72 7.25
N ASP A 79 -6.44 -6.87 7.68
CA ASP A 79 -7.12 -7.79 8.60
C ASP A 79 -6.66 -7.54 10.04
N GLY A 80 -7.58 -7.70 11.00
CA GLY A 80 -7.31 -7.42 12.41
C GLY A 80 -7.09 -5.93 12.70
N ASP A 81 -6.16 -5.62 13.61
CA ASP A 81 -5.86 -4.24 14.02
C ASP A 81 -5.23 -3.43 12.86
N PRO A 82 -5.89 -2.36 12.37
CA PRO A 82 -5.37 -1.56 11.27
C PRO A 82 -4.20 -0.66 11.68
N ALA A 83 -3.85 -0.53 12.97
CA ALA A 83 -2.78 0.36 13.44
C ALA A 83 -1.44 0.07 12.74
N VAL A 84 -1.02 -1.20 12.73
CA VAL A 84 0.27 -1.61 12.13
C VAL A 84 0.28 -1.40 10.61
N PRO A 85 -0.72 -1.89 9.83
CA PRO A 85 -0.79 -1.61 8.40
C PRO A 85 -0.81 -0.12 8.05
N ILE A 86 -1.49 0.71 8.84
CA ILE A 86 -1.53 2.16 8.64
C ILE A 86 -0.16 2.79 8.88
N GLU A 87 0.55 2.41 9.95
CA GLU A 87 1.91 2.91 10.21
C GLU A 87 2.91 2.53 9.12
N LEU A 88 2.81 1.29 8.61
CA LEU A 88 3.60 0.82 7.48
C LEU A 88 3.28 1.62 6.21
N LEU A 89 2.00 1.85 5.92
CA LEU A 89 1.57 2.67 4.78
C LEU A 89 2.09 4.11 4.90
N ALA A 90 1.98 4.72 6.08
CA ALA A 90 2.50 6.05 6.36
C ALA A 90 4.03 6.12 6.19
N THR A 91 4.74 5.08 6.60
CA THR A 91 6.21 4.98 6.43
C THR A 91 6.59 4.87 4.96
N LYS A 92 5.92 4.00 4.20
CA LYS A 92 6.09 3.92 2.73
C LYS A 92 5.87 5.27 2.06
N LEU A 93 4.80 5.98 2.45
CA LEU A 93 4.48 7.30 1.90
C LEU A 93 5.60 8.32 2.20
N ARG A 94 6.07 8.39 3.45
CA ARG A 94 7.16 9.28 3.87
C ARG A 94 8.44 8.99 3.09
N THR A 95 8.81 7.73 2.93
CA THR A 95 10.00 7.34 2.16
C THR A 95 9.85 7.71 0.69
N LYS A 96 8.70 7.42 0.07
CA LYS A 96 8.43 7.81 -1.33
C LYS A 96 8.49 9.32 -1.54
N LYS A 97 8.03 10.10 -0.56
CA LYS A 97 8.04 11.57 -0.58
C LYS A 97 9.32 12.18 0.00
N ALA A 98 10.34 11.38 0.32
CA ALA A 98 11.58 11.89 0.91
C ALA A 98 12.28 12.92 0.02
N PHE A 99 12.12 12.83 -1.31
CA PHE A 99 12.64 13.83 -2.24
C PHE A 99 12.08 15.23 -1.99
N LEU A 100 10.87 15.38 -1.42
CA LEU A 100 10.32 16.70 -1.07
C LEU A 100 11.04 17.35 0.11
N ARG A 101 11.81 16.58 0.89
CA ARG A 101 12.64 17.12 1.98
C ARG A 101 13.90 17.80 1.44
N GLY A 102 14.38 17.37 0.27
CA GLY A 102 15.40 18.08 -0.50
C GLY A 102 14.70 19.10 -1.39
N PHE A 103 14.60 20.35 -0.94
CA PHE A 103 14.06 21.45 -1.74
C PHE A 103 14.75 21.52 -3.12
N THR A 104 14.15 22.23 -4.08
CA THR A 104 14.60 22.36 -5.47
C THR A 104 16.14 22.46 -5.59
N SER A 105 16.78 21.35 -5.98
CA SER A 105 18.23 21.33 -6.20
C SER A 105 18.63 22.02 -7.52
N LEU A 106 17.67 22.56 -8.27
CA LEU A 106 17.94 23.38 -9.45
C LEU A 106 18.40 24.77 -9.01
N HIS A 107 19.70 24.88 -8.74
CA HIS A 107 20.37 26.16 -8.61
C HIS A 107 20.63 26.70 -10.02
N ILE A 108 19.73 27.54 -10.53
CA ILE A 108 19.94 28.25 -11.78
C ILE A 108 20.73 29.53 -11.50
N PHE A 109 21.93 29.64 -12.05
CA PHE A 109 22.73 30.85 -12.01
C PHE A 109 22.69 31.50 -13.40
N VAL A 110 21.88 32.55 -13.54
CA VAL A 110 21.90 33.41 -14.73
C VAL A 110 22.98 34.48 -14.50
N VAL A 111 24.21 34.17 -14.90
CA VAL A 111 25.37 35.06 -14.69
C VAL A 111 25.40 36.25 -15.65
N THR A 112 24.61 36.21 -16.74
CA THR A 112 24.43 37.35 -17.65
C THR A 112 23.02 37.38 -18.23
N LEU A 113 22.51 38.59 -18.53
CA LEU A 113 21.25 38.80 -19.26
C LEU A 113 21.45 38.91 -20.79
N ARG A 114 22.68 38.67 -21.31
CA ARG A 114 22.92 38.70 -22.75
C ARG A 114 22.39 37.41 -23.38
N CYS A 115 21.34 37.54 -24.17
CA CYS A 115 20.83 36.49 -25.05
C CYS A 115 21.25 36.82 -26.49
N ASP A 116 21.87 35.88 -27.21
CA ASP A 116 22.24 36.03 -28.63
C ASP A 116 21.09 35.68 -29.58
N HIS A 117 19.88 35.44 -29.04
CA HIS A 117 18.71 35.05 -29.81
C HIS A 117 17.54 36.01 -29.58
N SER A 118 16.86 36.34 -30.68
CA SER A 118 15.57 37.03 -30.69
C SER A 118 14.48 36.04 -30.26
N CYS A 119 13.65 36.43 -29.28
CA CYS A 119 12.51 35.63 -28.84
C CYS A 119 11.41 35.54 -29.90
#